data_AF-G4QN41-F1
#
_entry.id   AF-G4QN41-F1
#
_cell.length_a   1.000
_cell.length_b   1.000
_cell.length_c   1.000
_cell.angle_alpha   90.00
_cell.angle_beta   90.00
_cell.angle_gamma   90.00
#
_symmetry.space_group_name_H-M   'P 1'
#
loop_
_entity.id
_entity.type
_entity.pdbx_description
1 polymer ?
#
loop_
_entity_poly.entity_id
_entity_poly.type
_entity_poly.pdbx_seq_one_letter_code
_entity_poly.pdbx_strand_id
1 'polypeptide(L)'
;MAPLPPGILAFTTEKKDEVFVALDEGVLVKTGADVLVSVRNAMMDADLEKLRDVVEKEFLAMDEQALQVRRVMAKLESSFLHRFAKINKP
;
A
#
# COMPACT_ATOMS: atom_id res chain seq x y z
N MET A 1 7.03 -14.67 -3.36
CA MET A 1 6.65 -13.30 -2.95
C MET A 1 5.22 -13.08 -3.38
N ALA A 2 4.40 -12.50 -2.51
CA ALA A 2 3.01 -12.18 -2.79
C ALA A 2 2.75 -10.71 -2.43
N PRO A 3 2.04 -9.92 -3.26
CA PRO A 3 1.61 -8.58 -2.89
C PRO A 3 0.57 -8.66 -1.77
N LEU A 4 0.59 -7.68 -0.88
CA LEU A 4 -0.40 -7.48 0.18
C LEU A 4 -1.13 -6.17 -0.08
N PRO A 5 -2.46 -6.19 -0.31
CA PRO A 5 -3.26 -4.98 -0.30
C PRO A 5 -3.44 -4.47 1.14
N PRO A 6 -3.87 -3.20 1.33
CA PRO A 6 -4.25 -2.71 2.65
C PRO A 6 -5.29 -3.62 3.32
N GLY A 7 -5.14 -3.86 4.62
CA GLY A 7 -6.00 -4.79 5.34
C GLY A 7 -5.56 -5.03 6.78
N ILE A 8 -6.21 -5.99 7.45
CA ILE A 8 -5.86 -6.42 8.80
C ILE A 8 -5.18 -7.79 8.72
N LEU A 9 -3.95 -7.88 9.21
CA LEU A 9 -3.21 -9.12 9.37
C LEU A 9 -3.40 -9.64 10.80
N ALA A 10 -3.83 -10.90 10.89
CA ALA A 10 -3.90 -11.64 12.14
C ALA A 10 -2.77 -12.66 12.20
N PHE A 11 -2.10 -12.77 13.35
CA PHE A 11 -1.15 -13.85 13.60
C PHE A 11 -1.19 -14.28 15.06
N THR A 12 -0.73 -15.50 15.33
CA THR A 12 -0.66 -16.06 16.67
C THR A 12 0.77 -16.04 17.16
N THR A 13 1.00 -15.54 18.37
CA THR A 13 2.33 -15.57 19.00
C THR A 13 2.65 -16.97 19.54
N GLU A 14 3.89 -17.22 19.91
CA GLU A 14 4.29 -18.46 20.59
C GLU A 14 3.52 -18.70 21.90
N LYS A 15 3.02 -17.63 22.54
CA LYS A 15 2.21 -17.68 23.76
C LYS A 15 0.74 -18.00 23.49
N LYS A 16 0.35 -18.20 22.22
CA LYS A 16 -1.03 -18.40 21.74
C LYS A 16 -1.93 -17.18 21.84
N ASP A 17 -1.35 -16.00 22.00
CA ASP A 17 -2.09 -14.75 21.89
C ASP A 17 -2.35 -14.44 20.41
N GLU A 18 -3.59 -14.11 20.07
CA GLU A 18 -3.93 -13.61 18.74
C GLU A 18 -3.66 -12.11 18.69
N VAL A 19 -2.94 -11.68 17.65
CA VAL A 19 -2.51 -10.30 17.45
C VAL A 19 -3.02 -9.82 16.11
N PHE A 20 -3.59 -8.61 16.11
CA PHE A 20 -4.13 -7.95 14.93
C PHE A 20 -3.31 -6.70 14.61
N VAL A 21 -3.00 -6.52 13.34
CA VAL A 21 -2.23 -5.38 12.83
C VAL A 21 -2.91 -4.86 11.58
N ALA A 22 -3.30 -3.58 11.57
CA ALA A 22 -3.66 -2.88 10.35
C ALA A 22 -2.39 -2.64 9.52
N LEU A 23 -2.44 -2.98 8.23
CA LEU A 23 -1.34 -2.86 7.28
C LEU A 23 -1.78 -2.00 6.09
N ASP A 24 -0.88 -1.12 5.64
CA ASP A 24 -0.94 -0.52 4.30
C ASP A 24 -0.44 -1.54 3.24
N GLU A 25 -0.34 -1.13 1.98
CA GLU A 25 0.23 -1.94 0.91
C GLU A 25 1.66 -2.40 1.21
N GLY A 26 1.96 -3.61 0.75
CA GLY A 26 3.28 -4.19 0.93
C GLY A 26 3.42 -5.56 0.29
N VAL A 27 4.32 -6.36 0.84
CA VAL A 27 4.73 -7.64 0.27
C VAL A 27 4.98 -8.67 1.37
N LEU A 28 4.59 -9.90 1.09
CA LEU A 28 4.88 -11.07 1.90
C LEU A 28 5.88 -11.98 1.18
N VAL A 29 6.89 -12.42 1.91
CA VAL A 29 7.84 -13.43 1.45
C VAL A 29 7.84 -14.57 2.46
N LYS A 30 7.60 -15.79 1.99
CA LYS A 30 7.76 -17.01 2.77
C LYS A 30 8.94 -17.80 2.24
N THR A 31 9.88 -18.13 3.13
CA THR A 31 11.06 -18.94 2.82
C THR A 31 11.16 -20.04 3.86
N GLY A 32 10.81 -21.28 3.47
CA GLY A 32 10.71 -22.38 4.42
C GLY A 32 9.66 -22.10 5.50
N ALA A 33 10.10 -22.04 6.75
CA ALA A 33 9.26 -21.72 7.92
C ALA A 33 9.14 -20.20 8.17
N ASP A 34 10.03 -19.39 7.60
CA ASP A 34 10.07 -17.95 7.86
C ASP A 34 9.08 -17.21 6.96
N VAL A 35 8.31 -16.30 7.57
CA VAL A 35 7.42 -15.37 6.88
C VAL A 35 7.84 -13.95 7.23
N LEU A 36 8.21 -13.18 6.21
CA LEU A 36 8.55 -11.77 6.33
C LEU A 36 7.45 -10.94 5.67
N VAL A 37 6.96 -9.94 6.40
CA VAL A 37 5.97 -8.96 5.92
C VAL A 37 6.65 -7.60 5.93
N SER A 38 6.68 -6.95 4.77
CA SER A 38 7.23 -5.61 4.62
C SER A 38 6.17 -4.71 4.01
N VAL A 39 5.74 -3.71 4.77
CA VAL A 39 4.65 -2.78 4.41
C VAL A 39 5.11 -1.35 4.64
N ARG A 40 4.47 -0.39 3.97
CA ARG A 40 4.80 1.03 4.16
C ARG A 40 4.47 1.51 5.57
N ASN A 41 3.27 1.16 6.05
CA ASN A 41 2.76 1.55 7.36
C ASN A 41 2.09 0.33 8.03
N ALA A 42 2.20 0.27 9.36
CA ALA A 42 1.53 -0.74 10.17
C ALA A 42 1.11 -0.14 11.52
N MET A 43 -0.07 -0.53 12.00
CA MET A 43 -0.56 -0.17 13.33
C MET A 43 -1.11 -1.40 14.04
N MET A 44 -0.66 -1.62 15.27
CA MET A 44 -1.14 -2.71 16.14
C MET A 44 -1.98 -2.12 17.26
N ASP A 45 -3.15 -2.72 17.50
CA ASP A 45 -4.09 -2.32 18.54
C ASP A 45 -4.96 -3.52 18.94
N ALA A 46 -5.51 -3.51 20.15
CA ALA A 46 -6.44 -4.54 20.60
C ALA A 46 -7.87 -4.28 20.07
N ASP A 47 -8.17 -3.04 19.68
CA ASP A 47 -9.46 -2.65 19.15
C ASP A 47 -9.54 -2.83 17.62
N LEU A 48 -10.27 -3.86 17.20
CA LEU A 48 -10.53 -4.17 15.79
C LEU A 48 -11.30 -3.08 15.05
N GLU A 49 -12.17 -2.33 15.72
CA GLU A 49 -12.91 -1.23 15.09
C GLU A 49 -11.95 -0.10 14.71
N LYS A 50 -11.02 0.21 15.61
CA LYS A 50 -9.96 1.18 15.36
C LYS A 50 -9.01 0.73 14.25
N LEU A 51 -8.62 -0.55 14.21
CA LEU A 51 -7.79 -1.08 13.12
C LEU A 51 -8.50 -0.98 11.77
N ARG A 52 -9.80 -1.29 11.71
CA ARG A 52 -10.59 -1.13 10.49
C ARG A 52 -10.65 0.33 10.06
N ASP A 53 -10.89 1.25 10.99
CA ASP A 53 -10.92 2.68 10.73
C ASP A 53 -9.60 3.18 10.13
N VAL A 54 -8.46 2.72 10.63
CA VAL A 54 -7.12 3.07 10.10
C VAL A 54 -6.95 2.56 8.67
N VAL A 55 -7.34 1.32 8.39
CA VAL A 55 -7.27 0.76 7.02
C VAL A 55 -8.14 1.59 6.05
N GLU A 56 -9.39 1.86 6.43
CA GLU A 56 -10.35 2.49 5.54
C GLU A 56 -10.08 3.99 5.33
N LYS A 57 -9.76 4.71 6.41
CA LYS A 57 -9.69 6.18 6.39
C LYS A 57 -8.28 6.70 6.13
N GLU A 58 -7.25 5.94 6.45
CA GLU A 58 -5.87 6.37 6.31
C GLU A 58 -5.19 5.63 5.15
N PHE A 59 -5.08 4.31 5.22
CA PHE A 59 -4.27 3.56 4.23
C PHE A 59 -4.88 3.56 2.83
N LEU A 60 -6.17 3.23 2.71
CA LEU A 60 -6.86 3.28 1.41
C LEU A 60 -6.92 4.71 0.84
N ALA A 61 -7.11 5.72 1.69
CA ALA A 61 -7.13 7.12 1.25
C ALA A 61 -5.76 7.60 0.74
N MET A 62 -4.67 7.18 1.38
CA MET A 62 -3.30 7.48 0.95
C MET A 62 -2.98 6.84 -0.41
N ASP A 63 -3.41 5.61 -0.66
CA ASP A 63 -3.20 4.94 -1.93
C ASP A 63 -3.92 5.66 -3.08
N GLU A 64 -5.18 6.05 -2.88
CA GLU A 64 -5.92 6.83 -3.87
C GLU A 64 -5.23 8.16 -4.19
N GLN A 65 -4.77 8.90 -3.17
CA GLN A 65 -4.07 10.15 -3.38
C GLN A 65 -2.75 9.96 -4.15
N ALA A 66 -1.96 8.93 -3.80
CA ALA A 66 -0.73 8.60 -4.51
C ALA A 66 -0.98 8.27 -5.98
N LEU A 67 -2.04 7.49 -6.26
CA LEU A 67 -2.47 7.16 -7.62
C LEU A 67 -2.89 8.41 -8.41
N GLN A 68 -3.61 9.35 -7.80
CA GLN A 68 -4.00 10.60 -8.45
C GLN A 68 -2.79 11.45 -8.84
N VAL A 69 -1.84 11.65 -7.93
CA VAL A 69 -0.60 12.40 -8.22
C VAL A 69 0.15 11.75 -9.38
N ARG A 70 0.29 10.43 -9.36
CA ARG A 70 0.99 9.69 -10.43
C ARG A 70 0.29 9.81 -11.79
N ARG A 71 -1.05 9.80 -11.80
CA ARG A 71 -1.85 10.03 -13.02
C ARG A 71 -1.67 11.44 -13.58
N VAL A 72 -1.69 12.46 -12.71
CA VAL A 72 -1.47 13.86 -13.11
C VAL A 72 -0.08 14.03 -13.73
N MET A 73 0.95 13.45 -13.10
CA MET A 73 2.32 13.50 -13.62
C MET A 73 2.45 12.81 -14.99
N ALA A 74 1.93 11.59 -15.13
CA ALA A 74 1.95 10.87 -16.41
C ALA A 74 1.25 11.67 -17.54
N LYS A 75 0.15 12.38 -17.23
CA LYS A 75 -0.54 13.25 -18.18
C LYS A 75 0.30 14.47 -18.57
N LEU A 76 0.98 15.10 -17.61
CA LEU A 76 1.89 16.22 -17.87
C LEU A 76 3.06 15.82 -18.75
N GLU A 77 3.70 14.69 -18.46
CA GLU A 77 4.79 14.11 -19.24
C GLU A 77 4.35 13.82 -20.69
N SER A 78 3.23 13.11 -20.87
CA SER A 78 2.70 12.81 -22.20
C SER A 78 2.32 14.08 -22.98
N SER A 79 1.67 15.05 -22.32
CA SER A 79 1.30 16.32 -22.95
C SER A 79 2.52 17.16 -23.33
N PHE A 80 3.59 17.12 -22.53
CA PHE A 80 4.85 17.79 -22.83
C PHE A 80 5.54 17.15 -24.04
N LEU A 81 5.69 15.82 -24.06
CA LEU A 81 6.26 15.08 -25.19
C LEU A 81 5.47 15.33 -26.49
N HIS A 82 4.14 15.33 -26.42
CA HIS A 82 3.29 15.63 -27.58
C HIS A 82 3.51 17.04 -28.13
N ARG A 83 3.61 18.05 -27.26
CA ARG A 83 3.90 19.43 -27.68
C ARG A 83 5.31 19.57 -28.26
N PHE A 84 6.30 18.90 -27.67
CA PHE A 84 7.68 18.93 -28.17
C PHE A 84 7.80 18.27 -29.55
N ALA A 85 7.11 17.15 -29.79
CA ALA A 85 7.07 16.48 -31.10
C ALA A 85 6.40 17.35 -32.19
N LYS A 86 5.44 18.21 -31.83
CA LYS A 86 4.84 19.18 -32.77
C LYS A 86 5.80 20.30 -33.20
N ILE A 87 6.75 20.68 -32.34
CA ILE A 87 7.75 21.71 -32.65
C ILE A 87 8.85 21.17 -33.59
N ASN A 88 9.11 19.86 -33.57
CA ASN A 88 10.11 19.20 -34.42
C ASN A 88 9.53 18.62 -35.73
N LYS A 89 8.30 18.95 -36.10
CA LYS A 89 7.83 18.71 -37.48
C LYS A 89 8.26 19.89 -38.36
N PRO A 90 8.91 19.65 -39.51
CA PRO A 90 9.32 20.72 -40.43
C PRO A 90 8.11 21.50 -40.96
#